data_AF-A0AAW5HKR9-F1
#
_entry.id   AF-A0AAW5HKR9-F1
#
_cell.length_a   1.000
_cell.length_b   1.000
_cell.length_c   1.000
_cell.angle_alpha   90.00
_cell.angle_beta   90.00
_cell.angle_gamma   90.00
#
_symmetry.space_group_name_H-M   'P 1'
#
loop_
_entity.id
_entity.type
_entity.pdbx_description
1 polymer ?
#
loop_
_entity_poly.entity_id
_entity_poly.type
_entity_poly.pdbx_seq_one_letter_code
_entity_poly.pdbx_strand_id
1 'polypeptide(L)'
;MTIEQQLILLAHIQFVARHYVALRCPLDKLIEFIRYSIGEAAPVADQIRLFMLKESTQETLELSYETALWQSADRNNSWRLVCLATPDDPQVAARLLARRPHSTDCCAFCFQDERGVYNALKPELDIYGNVVAGVSLHRQCSRPWKYMRDLVARAQTHPTKESLL
;
A
#
# COMPACT_ATOMS: atom_id res chain seq x y z
N MET A 1 21.65 -7.49 -13.72
CA MET A 1 21.15 -6.13 -13.43
C MET A 1 22.03 -5.53 -12.36
N THR A 2 22.57 -4.34 -12.61
CA THR A 2 23.48 -3.65 -11.67
C THR A 2 22.74 -3.16 -10.42
N ILE A 3 23.47 -2.78 -9.37
CA ILE A 3 22.88 -2.20 -8.16
C ILE A 3 22.15 -0.89 -8.48
N GLU A 4 22.77 -0.03 -9.29
CA GLU A 4 22.17 1.23 -9.74
C GLU A 4 20.83 1.01 -10.45
N GLN A 5 20.76 0.04 -11.38
CA GLN A 5 19.51 -0.31 -12.06
C GLN A 5 18.42 -0.79 -11.09
N GLN A 6 18.80 -1.55 -10.05
CA GLN A 6 17.86 -2.00 -9.02
C GLN A 6 17.30 -0.81 -8.22
N LEU A 7 18.15 0.14 -7.83
CA LEU A 7 17.72 1.34 -7.11
C LEU A 7 16.77 2.20 -7.95
N ILE A 8 17.07 2.38 -9.25
CA ILE A 8 16.18 3.05 -10.19
C ILE A 8 14.83 2.33 -10.25
N LEU A 9 14.82 1.01 -10.42
CA LEU A 9 13.57 0.25 -10.46
C LEU A 9 12.75 0.40 -9.18
N LEU A 10 13.36 0.31 -8.00
CA LEU A 10 12.65 0.47 -6.72
C LEU A 10 12.01 1.86 -6.62
N ALA A 11 12.75 2.92 -6.97
CA ALA A 11 12.25 4.29 -6.95
C ALA A 11 11.07 4.49 -7.93
N HIS A 12 11.15 3.90 -9.14
CA HIS A 12 10.10 4.01 -10.13
C HIS A 12 8.87 3.14 -9.82
N ILE A 13 9.06 1.98 -9.16
CA ILE A 13 7.94 1.20 -8.61
C ILE A 13 7.20 2.03 -7.54
N GLN A 14 7.94 2.67 -6.63
CA GLN A 14 7.36 3.58 -5.64
C GLN A 14 6.65 4.77 -6.29
N PHE A 15 7.24 5.37 -7.33
CA PHE A 15 6.62 6.47 -8.06
C PHE A 15 5.27 6.07 -8.64
N VAL A 16 5.19 4.92 -9.32
CA VAL A 16 3.94 4.39 -9.87
C VAL A 16 2.94 4.11 -8.75
N ALA A 17 3.39 3.55 -7.62
CA ALA A 17 2.53 3.30 -6.46
C ALA A 17 1.94 4.60 -5.91
N ARG A 18 2.76 5.65 -5.74
CA ARG A 18 2.30 6.98 -5.27
C ARG A 18 1.34 7.64 -6.26
N HIS A 19 1.58 7.51 -7.56
CA HIS A 19 0.74 8.09 -8.59
C HIS A 19 -0.68 7.50 -8.59
N TYR A 20 -0.79 6.17 -8.52
CA TYR A 20 -2.09 5.49 -8.55
C TYR A 20 -2.71 5.29 -7.16
N VAL A 21 -1.93 5.44 -6.08
CA VAL A 21 -2.25 5.11 -4.68
C VAL A 21 -2.51 3.61 -4.46
N ALA A 22 -3.39 3.00 -5.24
CA ALA A 22 -3.69 1.58 -5.22
C ALA A 22 -4.05 1.09 -6.63
N LEU A 23 -3.18 0.28 -7.22
CA LEU A 23 -3.35 -0.26 -8.57
C LEU A 23 -3.54 -1.78 -8.50
N ARG A 24 -4.57 -2.28 -9.22
CA ARG A 24 -4.80 -3.72 -9.47
C ARG A 24 -4.77 -3.94 -10.97
N CYS A 25 -3.81 -4.70 -11.48
CA CYS A 25 -3.69 -4.99 -12.91
C CYS A 25 -2.85 -6.25 -13.18
N PRO A 26 -2.86 -6.79 -14.40
CA PRO A 26 -1.91 -7.84 -14.80
C PRO A 26 -0.46 -7.37 -14.68
N LEU A 27 0.47 -8.29 -14.41
CA LEU A 27 1.89 -7.97 -14.21
C LEU A 27 2.50 -7.23 -15.41
N ASP A 28 2.14 -7.62 -16.63
CA ASP A 28 2.69 -7.03 -17.85
C ASP A 28 2.29 -5.55 -17.99
N LYS A 29 1.06 -5.20 -17.57
CA LYS A 29 0.60 -3.80 -17.55
C LYS A 29 1.34 -2.98 -16.50
N LEU A 30 1.60 -3.58 -15.34
CA LEU A 30 2.39 -2.94 -14.30
C LEU A 30 3.84 -2.67 -14.76
N ILE A 31 4.46 -3.65 -15.43
CA ILE A 31 5.80 -3.49 -16.03
C ILE A 31 5.79 -2.37 -17.08
N GLU A 32 4.74 -2.27 -17.90
CA GLU A 32 4.58 -1.18 -18.88
C GLU A 32 4.58 0.19 -18.19
N PHE A 33 3.81 0.36 -17.11
CA PHE A 33 3.79 1.62 -16.36
C PHE A 33 5.15 1.97 -15.74
N ILE A 34 5.85 0.99 -15.18
CA ILE A 34 7.19 1.19 -14.60
C ILE A 34 8.17 1.60 -15.70
N ARG A 35 8.20 0.88 -16.83
CA ARG A 35 9.07 1.22 -17.97
C ARG A 35 8.78 2.61 -18.52
N TYR A 36 7.50 2.94 -18.67
CA TYR A 36 7.08 4.26 -19.12
C TYR A 36 7.58 5.36 -18.16
N SER A 37 7.52 5.13 -16.85
CA SER A 37 8.03 6.09 -15.87
C SER A 37 9.55 6.30 -15.92
N ILE A 38 10.32 5.29 -16.35
CA ILE A 38 11.79 5.37 -16.47
C ILE A 38 12.19 6.00 -17.80
N GLY A 39 11.44 5.74 -18.88
CA GLY A 39 11.74 6.22 -20.22
C GLY A 39 12.70 5.30 -20.99
N GLU A 40 13.52 5.88 -21.86
CA GLU A 40 14.36 5.13 -22.82
C GLU A 40 15.42 4.24 -22.15
N ALA A 41 15.85 4.59 -20.94
CA ALA A 41 16.83 3.83 -20.15
C ALA A 41 16.23 2.62 -19.42
N ALA A 42 14.93 2.35 -19.60
CA ALA A 42 14.26 1.26 -18.89
C ALA A 42 14.85 -0.11 -19.24
N PRO A 43 15.13 -0.98 -18.25
CA PRO A 43 15.51 -2.36 -18.51
C PRO A 43 14.44 -3.09 -19.35
N VAL A 44 14.86 -4.19 -19.99
CA VAL A 44 13.93 -5.06 -20.74
C VAL A 44 12.87 -5.64 -19.81
N ALA A 45 11.66 -5.84 -20.32
CA ALA A 45 10.49 -6.23 -19.53
C ALA A 45 10.74 -7.51 -18.69
N ASP A 46 11.42 -8.51 -19.24
CA ASP A 46 11.72 -9.76 -18.53
C ASP A 46 12.64 -9.57 -17.33
N GLN A 47 13.62 -8.64 -17.40
CA GLN A 47 14.48 -8.34 -16.27
C GLN A 47 13.69 -7.69 -15.13
N ILE A 48 12.77 -6.79 -15.46
CA ILE A 48 11.87 -6.15 -14.50
C ILE A 48 10.95 -7.20 -13.88
N ARG A 49 10.36 -8.08 -14.70
CA ARG A 49 9.52 -9.19 -14.24
C ARG A 49 10.26 -10.05 -13.21
N LEU A 50 11.44 -10.56 -13.57
CA LEU A 50 12.24 -11.39 -12.68
C LEU A 50 12.66 -10.66 -11.40
N PHE A 51 12.89 -9.34 -11.47
CA PHE A 51 13.18 -8.54 -10.29
C PHE A 51 11.97 -8.43 -9.36
N MET A 52 10.79 -8.11 -9.88
CA MET A 52 9.57 -7.93 -9.11
C MET A 52 9.03 -9.23 -8.49
N LEU A 53 9.28 -10.37 -9.12
CA LEU A 53 8.87 -11.68 -8.61
C LEU A 53 9.68 -12.14 -7.39
N LYS A 54 10.82 -11.51 -7.09
CA LYS A 54 11.62 -11.87 -5.92
C LYS A 54 10.95 -11.40 -4.64
N GLU A 55 10.89 -12.28 -3.66
CA GLU A 55 10.42 -11.97 -2.31
C GLU A 55 11.25 -10.84 -1.68
N SER A 56 12.57 -10.88 -1.81
CA SER A 56 13.46 -9.84 -1.28
C SER A 56 13.19 -8.44 -1.87
N THR A 57 12.77 -8.37 -3.14
CA THR A 57 12.34 -7.11 -3.75
C THR A 57 11.04 -6.60 -3.10
N GLN A 58 10.07 -7.48 -2.89
CA GLN A 58 8.78 -7.14 -2.27
C GLN A 58 8.97 -6.67 -0.82
N GLU A 59 9.83 -7.36 -0.06
CA GLU A 59 10.21 -6.96 1.30
C GLU A 59 10.90 -5.58 1.31
N THR A 60 11.86 -5.36 0.40
CA THR A 60 12.58 -4.07 0.30
C THR A 60 11.61 -2.93 -0.02
N LEU A 61 10.66 -3.15 -0.93
CA LEU A 61 9.62 -2.18 -1.25
C LEU A 61 8.76 -1.84 -0.03
N GLU A 62 8.32 -2.86 0.72
CA GLU A 62 7.42 -2.69 1.86
C GLU A 62 8.12 -2.02 3.06
N LEU A 63 9.39 -2.34 3.29
CA LEU A 63 10.17 -1.84 4.42
C LEU A 63 10.81 -0.47 4.15
N SER A 64 11.31 -0.23 2.93
CA SER A 64 12.16 0.95 2.65
C SER A 64 11.53 1.95 1.69
N TYR A 65 10.52 1.55 0.89
CA TYR A 65 9.92 2.42 -0.13
C TYR A 65 8.43 2.68 0.11
N GLU A 66 7.90 2.32 1.29
CA GLU A 66 6.49 2.53 1.63
C GLU A 66 5.56 1.99 0.53
N THR A 67 5.90 0.85 -0.08
CA THR A 67 5.19 0.32 -1.24
C THR A 67 5.00 -1.17 -1.07
N ALA A 68 3.75 -1.64 -1.16
CA ALA A 68 3.48 -3.08 -1.16
C ALA A 68 3.20 -3.57 -2.58
N LEU A 69 3.86 -4.68 -2.94
CA LEU A 69 3.67 -5.37 -4.21
C LEU A 69 3.39 -6.84 -3.91
N TRP A 70 2.27 -7.38 -4.38
CA TRP A 70 1.96 -8.80 -4.23
C TRP A 70 1.00 -9.31 -5.30
N GLN A 71 1.01 -10.62 -5.48
CA GLN A 71 0.06 -11.29 -6.37
C GLN A 71 -1.24 -11.64 -5.63
N SER A 72 -2.36 -11.42 -6.30
CA SER A 72 -3.69 -11.86 -5.86
C SER A 72 -3.83 -13.37 -5.94
N ALA A 73 -4.66 -13.92 -5.07
CA ALA A 73 -5.23 -15.26 -5.24
C ALA A 73 -6.49 -15.27 -6.14
N ASP A 74 -6.63 -14.31 -7.06
CA ASP A 74 -7.78 -14.28 -7.98
C ASP A 74 -7.51 -15.14 -9.22
N ARG A 75 -8.57 -15.48 -9.98
CA ARG A 75 -8.44 -16.33 -11.18
C ARG A 75 -7.54 -15.73 -12.28
N ASN A 76 -7.37 -14.41 -12.26
CA ASN A 76 -6.60 -13.67 -13.24
C ASN A 76 -5.14 -13.47 -12.81
N ASN A 77 -4.74 -13.97 -11.64
CA ASN A 77 -3.40 -13.82 -11.08
C ASN A 77 -2.93 -12.35 -11.10
N SER A 78 -3.86 -11.43 -10.80
CA SER A 78 -3.61 -9.99 -10.86
C SER A 78 -2.59 -9.57 -9.81
N TRP A 79 -1.90 -8.47 -10.06
CA TRP A 79 -0.94 -7.88 -9.14
C TRP A 79 -1.53 -6.64 -8.48
N ARG A 80 -1.16 -6.44 -7.22
CA ARG A 80 -1.48 -5.24 -6.45
C ARG A 80 -0.21 -4.47 -6.22
N LEU A 81 -0.26 -3.19 -6.55
CA LEU A 81 0.74 -2.21 -6.18
C LEU A 81 0.04 -1.14 -5.35
N VAL A 82 0.42 -1.02 -4.09
CA VAL A 82 -0.23 -0.11 -3.14
C VAL A 82 0.81 0.78 -2.47
N CYS A 83 0.55 2.09 -2.47
CA CYS A 83 1.28 3.07 -1.69
C CYS A 83 0.89 2.93 -0.22
N LEU A 84 1.88 2.73 0.64
CA LEU A 84 1.73 2.62 2.09
C LEU A 84 2.08 3.92 2.82
N ALA A 85 2.44 4.99 2.09
CA ALA A 85 2.78 6.27 2.69
C ALA A 85 1.56 6.83 3.44
N THR A 86 1.75 7.21 4.69
CA THR A 86 0.71 7.77 5.55
C THR A 86 0.95 9.26 5.79
N PRO A 87 -0.11 10.06 5.98
CA PRO A 87 0.06 11.45 6.39
C PRO A 87 0.72 11.55 7.78
N ASP A 88 1.40 12.67 8.01
CA ASP A 88 1.99 13.08 9.29
C ASP A 88 1.03 13.97 10.11
N ASP A 89 0.10 14.67 9.47
CA ASP A 89 -0.95 15.45 10.11
C ASP A 89 -2.08 14.55 10.68
N PRO A 90 -2.29 14.55 12.01
CA PRO A 90 -3.38 13.81 12.65
C PRO A 90 -4.78 14.16 12.11
N GLN A 91 -5.02 15.40 11.68
CA GLN A 91 -6.32 15.80 11.12
C GLN A 91 -6.56 15.19 9.74
N VAL A 92 -5.51 15.10 8.91
CA VAL A 92 -5.59 14.40 7.62
C VAL A 92 -5.79 12.90 7.87
N ALA A 93 -5.04 12.31 8.79
CA ALA A 93 -5.19 10.90 9.17
C ALA A 93 -6.61 10.58 9.67
N ALA A 94 -7.18 11.41 10.54
CA ALA A 94 -8.55 11.24 11.04
C ALA A 94 -9.59 11.28 9.90
N ARG A 95 -9.44 12.20 8.94
CA ARG A 95 -10.31 12.28 7.76
C ARG A 95 -10.20 11.04 6.88
N LEU A 96 -9.00 10.47 6.71
CA LEU A 96 -8.81 9.25 5.94
C LEU A 96 -9.42 8.03 6.65
N LEU A 97 -9.20 7.88 7.95
CA LEU A 97 -9.77 6.78 8.76
C LEU A 97 -11.30 6.83 8.81
N ALA A 98 -11.90 8.03 8.72
CA ALA A 98 -13.35 8.20 8.68
C ALA A 98 -13.96 7.78 7.34
N ARG A 99 -13.17 7.68 6.25
CA ARG A 99 -13.67 7.23 4.96
C ARG A 99 -14.03 5.75 5.04
N ARG A 100 -15.21 5.41 4.53
CA ARG A 100 -15.68 4.04 4.45
C ARG A 100 -15.70 3.58 3.00
N PRO A 101 -15.22 2.37 2.70
CA PRO A 101 -15.42 1.80 1.38
C PRO A 101 -16.90 1.55 1.13
N HIS A 102 -17.25 1.40 -0.15
CA HIS A 102 -18.63 1.18 -0.59
C HIS A 102 -19.17 -0.22 -0.23
N SER A 103 -18.29 -1.17 0.12
CA SER A 103 -18.63 -2.55 0.49
C SER A 103 -17.68 -3.08 1.56
N THR A 104 -18.12 -4.07 2.33
CA THR A 104 -17.28 -4.87 3.23
C THR A 104 -16.27 -5.75 2.49
N ASP A 105 -16.48 -5.96 1.19
CA ASP A 105 -15.56 -6.68 0.29
C ASP A 105 -14.32 -5.84 -0.10
N CYS A 106 -14.21 -4.60 0.39
CA CYS A 106 -13.13 -3.70 0.04
C CYS A 106 -12.16 -3.49 1.20
N CYS A 107 -10.88 -3.32 0.87
CA CYS A 107 -9.89 -2.90 1.85
C CYS A 107 -10.19 -1.48 2.34
N ALA A 108 -10.28 -1.28 3.65
CA ALA A 108 -10.54 0.04 4.24
C ALA A 108 -9.41 1.06 4.01
N PHE A 109 -8.18 0.60 3.72
CA PHE A 109 -7.04 1.47 3.48
C PHE A 109 -6.88 1.82 1.98
N CYS A 110 -6.78 0.82 1.11
CA CYS A 110 -6.50 1.03 -0.31
C CYS A 110 -7.74 1.05 -1.21
N PHE A 111 -8.94 0.81 -0.65
CA PHE A 111 -10.24 0.83 -1.33
C PHE A 111 -10.39 -0.16 -2.49
N GLN A 112 -9.44 -1.10 -2.67
CA GLN A 112 -9.56 -2.14 -3.69
C GLN A 112 -10.65 -3.14 -3.33
N ASP A 113 -11.49 -3.45 -4.30
CA ASP A 113 -12.54 -4.47 -4.22
C ASP A 113 -11.94 -5.88 -4.37
N GLU A 114 -12.22 -6.72 -3.39
CA GLU A 114 -11.75 -8.09 -3.25
C GLU A 114 -12.86 -9.13 -3.39
N ARG A 115 -14.02 -8.75 -3.94
CA ARG A 115 -15.11 -9.70 -4.15
C ARG A 115 -14.64 -10.93 -4.93
N GLY A 116 -14.89 -12.11 -4.35
CA GLY A 116 -14.52 -13.39 -4.94
C GLY A 116 -13.03 -13.75 -4.81
N VAL A 117 -12.22 -12.96 -4.11
CA VAL A 117 -10.82 -13.28 -3.81
C VAL A 117 -10.74 -13.90 -2.42
N TYR A 118 -10.40 -15.19 -2.38
CA TYR A 118 -10.37 -15.96 -1.14
C TYR A 118 -9.30 -15.42 -0.17
N ASN A 119 -9.68 -15.17 1.09
CA ASN A 119 -8.81 -14.69 2.17
C ASN A 119 -7.99 -13.42 1.84
N ALA A 120 -8.47 -12.58 0.93
CA ALA A 120 -7.76 -11.34 0.56
C ALA A 120 -7.75 -10.31 1.70
N LEU A 121 -8.88 -10.21 2.42
CA LEU A 121 -9.06 -9.25 3.49
C LEU A 121 -9.16 -9.96 4.84
N LYS A 122 -8.55 -9.35 5.86
CA LYS A 122 -8.66 -9.77 7.25
C LYS A 122 -9.40 -8.70 8.04
N PRO A 123 -10.29 -9.08 8.97
CA PRO A 123 -10.92 -8.10 9.86
C PRO A 123 -9.85 -7.39 10.68
N GLU A 124 -10.01 -6.08 10.85
CA GLU A 124 -9.18 -5.30 11.76
C GLU A 124 -9.56 -5.62 13.21
N LEU A 125 -8.54 -5.69 14.07
CA LEU A 125 -8.73 -5.90 15.50
C LEU A 125 -8.46 -4.61 16.29
N ASP A 126 -9.23 -4.40 17.35
CA ASP A 126 -8.95 -3.35 18.33
C ASP A 126 -7.82 -3.79 19.29
N ILE A 127 -7.50 -2.94 20.27
CA ILE A 127 -6.45 -3.22 21.26
C ILE A 127 -6.80 -4.38 22.20
N TYR A 128 -8.07 -4.79 22.27
CA TYR A 128 -8.59 -5.87 23.08
C TYR A 128 -8.80 -7.16 22.27
N GLY A 129 -8.47 -7.15 20.97
CA GLY A 129 -8.65 -8.29 20.07
C GLY A 129 -10.07 -8.44 19.53
N ASN A 130 -10.97 -7.46 19.74
CA ASN A 130 -12.31 -7.50 19.15
C ASN A 130 -12.27 -6.99 17.71
N VAL A 131 -13.15 -7.53 16.86
CA VAL A 131 -13.29 -7.11 15.48
C VAL A 131 -13.86 -5.69 15.41
N VAL A 132 -13.16 -4.81 14.69
CA VAL A 132 -13.67 -3.47 14.37
C VAL A 132 -14.69 -3.58 13.25
N ALA A 133 -15.95 -3.24 13.57
CA ALA A 133 -17.05 -3.36 12.64
C ALA A 133 -16.81 -2.59 11.33
N GLY A 134 -17.01 -3.27 10.20
CA GLY A 134 -16.90 -2.68 8.87
C GLY A 134 -15.49 -2.28 8.45
N VAL A 135 -14.45 -2.80 9.12
CA VAL A 135 -13.05 -2.57 8.75
C VAL A 135 -12.38 -3.90 8.44
N SER A 136 -12.07 -4.10 7.16
CA SER A 136 -11.30 -5.24 6.66
C SER A 136 -10.13 -4.71 5.84
N LEU A 137 -8.96 -5.33 5.99
CA LEU A 137 -7.70 -4.84 5.42
C LEU A 137 -6.90 -5.97 4.78
N HIS A 138 -6.14 -5.66 3.73
CA HIS A 138 -5.07 -6.56 3.30
C HIS A 138 -3.99 -6.65 4.37
N ARG A 139 -3.23 -7.77 4.38
CA ARG A 139 -2.11 -7.96 5.32
C ARG A 139 -1.16 -6.77 5.32
N GLN A 140 -0.73 -6.33 4.14
CA GLN A 140 0.22 -5.22 3.94
C GLN A 140 -0.38 -3.86 4.30
N CYS A 141 -1.70 -3.70 4.19
CA CYS A 141 -2.40 -2.46 4.51
C CYS A 141 -2.65 -2.26 6.00
N SER A 142 -2.53 -3.32 6.81
CA SER A 142 -2.80 -3.26 8.26
C SER A 142 -1.81 -2.35 9.01
N ARG A 143 -0.52 -2.40 8.66
CA ARG A 143 0.52 -1.59 9.29
C ARG A 143 0.29 -0.07 9.13
N PRO A 144 0.15 0.49 7.91
CA PRO A 144 -0.11 1.93 7.76
C PRO A 144 -1.45 2.35 8.34
N TRP A 145 -2.48 1.49 8.29
CA TRP A 145 -3.75 1.75 8.95
C TRP A 145 -3.61 1.93 10.47
N LYS A 146 -2.90 1.01 11.12
CA LYS A 146 -2.61 1.10 12.55
C LYS A 146 -1.78 2.34 12.89
N TYR A 147 -0.79 2.68 12.06
CA TYR A 147 0.01 3.89 12.25
C TYR A 147 -0.87 5.16 12.24
N MET A 148 -1.79 5.29 11.29
CA MET A 148 -2.73 6.41 11.26
C MET A 148 -3.63 6.45 12.50
N ARG A 149 -4.14 5.30 12.96
CA ARG A 149 -4.93 5.22 14.20
C ARG A 149 -4.14 5.70 15.41
N ASP A 150 -2.90 5.24 15.53
CA ASP A 150 -2.00 5.62 16.63
C ASP A 150 -1.66 7.12 16.58
N LEU A 151 -1.45 7.68 15.39
CA LEU A 151 -1.21 9.11 15.19
C LEU A 151 -2.40 9.95 15.69
N VAL A 152 -3.62 9.58 15.34
CA VAL A 152 -4.85 10.26 15.79
C VAL A 152 -5.04 10.12 17.30
N ALA A 153 -4.86 8.91 17.85
CA ALA A 153 -5.01 8.68 19.28
C ALA A 153 -4.02 9.52 20.11
N ARG A 154 -2.75 9.60 19.69
CA ARG A 154 -1.73 10.42 20.36
C ARG A 154 -2.07 11.91 20.35
N ALA A 155 -2.56 12.41 19.21
CA ALA A 155 -2.97 13.81 19.09
C ALA A 155 -4.16 14.17 20.00
N GLN A 156 -5.07 13.22 20.25
CA GLN A 156 -6.19 13.42 21.18
C GLN A 156 -5.75 13.41 22.65
N THR A 157 -4.71 12.65 23.00
CA THR A 157 -4.17 12.61 24.38
C THR A 157 -3.27 13.80 24.75
N HIS A 158 -2.80 14.55 23.75
CA HIS A 158 -2.10 15.81 23.94
C HIS A 158 -2.98 16.96 23.45
N PRO A 159 -3.99 17.40 24.24
CA PRO A 159 -4.63 18.66 23.94
C PRO A 159 -3.52 19.69 23.86
N THR A 160 -3.50 20.44 22.75
CA THR A 160 -2.58 21.54 22.48
C THR A 160 -2.43 22.32 23.78
N LYS A 161 -1.28 22.20 24.46
CA LYS A 161 -0.94 23.18 25.48
C LYS A 161 -0.93 24.49 24.70
N GLU A 162 -1.85 25.39 25.01
CA GLU A 162 -1.72 26.80 24.66
C GLU A 162 -0.28 27.17 25.03
N SER A 163 0.58 27.28 24.03
CA SER A 163 1.95 27.70 24.26
C SER A 163 1.86 29.15 24.71
N LEU A 164 2.07 29.35 26.01
CA LEU A 164 2.54 30.57 26.65
C LEU A 164 2.57 31.79 25.71
N LEU A 165 1.43 32.48 25.60
CA LEU A 165 1.41 33.90 25.30
C LEU A 165 1.50 34.67 26.61
#